data_AF-A0A6G0W9G4-F1
#
_entry.id   AF-A0A6G0W9G4-F1
#
_cell.length_a   1.000
_cell.length_b   1.000
_cell.length_c   1.000
_cell.angle_alpha   90.00
_cell.angle_beta   90.00
_cell.angle_gamma   90.00
#
_symmetry.space_group_name_H-M   'P 1'
#
loop_
_entity.id
_entity.type
_entity.pdbx_description
1 polymer ?
#
loop_
_entity_poly.entity_id
_entity_poly.type
_entity_poly.pdbx_seq_one_letter_code
_entity_poly.pdbx_strand_id
1 'polypeptide(L)'
;MYQGFASISGKFNKFVDLDSPATQKEKLILNSRSEIYREKELWTYGFLRALLDYCCRAKLENGRMIRMNEVTLNSMKLQNKNVPFFILDEMSPLSSGTNLAAFQRNVFRVCGLVVVIMGTDSKVTNLIPQTSHSWTDEYLWMAILPRFPRYQLVVNEPDEEVWMSIVKRFPIVEYIVRNPRGRFARLFTEKVLKVVKRHQATIGKKEAEIRLNELLDDAFNAIHSRVLDKKLKFDALYEQMVAVSYTNVRKYDQQPPKKKARLEVGTSGLHGHFADLIDESPTDIYLSRDGFHKESPDDTSPSWIENTSPWEVKCSLPAIDEDVLLGGKSRSAYFENDVHYSTRWIFEETRKHDDHGNTEAPSNDYRPFENMVAHAIFCSSRRYGVQGIPFNDFMPCFVGEFQAKKWEKMPLKLVVEEENTTREILASDLLQGYSSLVEKLSVGNVIPFLAPPNAEWPESILQANEQGCNFGHLVRPDNKKRCDVYVQNKGRVPLFFCKCKYRDDNVDISIIHGIIKRISENDNWPWEMIFVFCRRFATFPSDWAAEYLSIGCVKINCKDANVTWIHNPEDQNREQLVIVMEIPECNV
;
A
#
# COMPACT_ATOMS: atom_id res chain seq x y z
N MET A 1 31.70 27.91 -3.15
CA MET A 1 32.07 26.47 -3.17
C MET A 1 30.88 25.53 -3.12
N TYR A 2 29.69 25.97 -2.68
CA TYR A 2 28.49 25.14 -2.56
C TYR A 2 27.39 25.72 -3.48
N GLN A 3 27.19 25.14 -4.66
CA GLN A 3 26.22 25.65 -5.66
C GLN A 3 24.82 25.00 -5.57
N GLY A 4 24.60 24.08 -4.61
CA GLY A 4 23.29 23.45 -4.38
C GLY A 4 23.33 22.28 -3.40
N PHE A 5 22.15 21.77 -3.01
CA PHE A 5 21.98 20.68 -2.03
C PHE A 5 22.81 19.43 -2.37
N ALA A 6 22.73 18.95 -3.61
CA ALA A 6 23.49 17.77 -4.07
C ALA A 6 25.01 17.96 -3.96
N SER A 7 25.50 19.18 -4.17
CA SER A 7 26.92 19.52 -4.04
C SER A 7 27.37 19.49 -2.57
N ILE A 8 26.55 20.01 -1.66
CA ILE A 8 26.82 19.98 -0.22
C ILE A 8 26.80 18.54 0.30
N SER A 9 25.78 17.76 -0.04
CA SER A 9 25.66 16.35 0.40
C SER A 9 26.81 15.50 -0.13
N GLY A 10 27.20 15.66 -1.41
CA GLY A 10 28.34 14.95 -1.99
C GLY A 10 29.67 15.31 -1.32
N LYS A 11 29.86 16.58 -0.93
CA LYS A 11 31.05 17.00 -0.18
C LYS A 11 31.04 16.47 1.25
N PHE A 12 29.90 16.50 1.93
CA PHE A 12 29.77 15.95 3.27
C PHE A 12 30.19 14.47 3.30
N ASN A 13 29.64 13.65 2.40
CA ASN A 13 30.01 12.23 2.31
C ASN A 13 31.51 12.03 2.07
N LYS A 14 32.12 12.84 1.19
CA LYS A 14 33.57 12.78 0.97
C LYS A 14 34.39 13.03 2.25
N PHE A 15 33.99 13.99 3.09
CA PHE A 15 34.70 14.25 4.35
C PHE A 15 34.44 13.17 5.41
N VAL A 16 33.23 12.61 5.43
CA VAL A 16 32.90 11.45 6.27
C VAL A 16 33.77 10.25 5.89
N ASP A 17 33.98 9.98 4.60
CA ASP A 17 34.83 8.88 4.13
C ASP A 17 36.30 9.06 4.56
N LEU A 18 36.81 10.30 4.58
CA LEU A 18 38.16 10.60 5.06
C LEU A 18 38.36 10.25 6.55
N ASP A 19 37.31 10.34 7.35
CA ASP A 19 37.33 9.94 8.77
C ASP A 19 37.20 8.42 8.96
N SER A 20 36.92 7.67 7.88
CA SER A 20 36.88 6.20 7.84
C SER A 20 36.04 5.55 8.95
N PRO A 21 34.79 5.98 9.19
CA PRO A 21 33.97 5.44 10.28
C PRO A 21 33.69 3.94 10.15
N ALA A 22 33.65 3.41 8.93
CA ALA A 22 33.41 2.00 8.66
C ALA A 22 34.52 1.06 9.22
N THR A 23 35.75 1.56 9.40
CA THR A 23 36.88 0.76 9.90
C THR A 23 37.03 0.83 11.42
N GLN A 24 36.26 1.70 12.09
CA GLN A 24 36.31 1.87 13.54
C GLN A 24 35.45 0.82 14.25
N LYS A 25 35.77 0.53 15.52
CA LYS A 25 34.95 -0.37 16.35
C LYS A 25 33.57 0.24 16.56
N GLU A 26 32.53 -0.54 16.29
CA GLU A 26 31.12 -0.11 16.37
C GLU A 26 30.75 0.54 17.71
N LYS A 27 31.18 -0.07 18.83
CA LYS A 27 30.94 0.48 20.19
C LYS A 27 31.50 1.90 20.37
N LEU A 28 32.62 2.24 19.72
CA LEU A 28 33.22 3.57 19.80
C LEU A 28 32.47 4.57 18.92
N ILE A 29 31.98 4.15 17.76
CA ILE A 29 31.23 5.00 16.85
C ILE A 29 29.82 5.29 17.37
N LEU A 30 29.14 4.30 17.94
CA LEU A 30 27.78 4.46 18.49
C LEU A 30 27.75 5.41 19.70
N ASN A 31 28.81 5.39 20.52
CA ASN A 31 28.93 6.22 21.72
C ASN A 31 29.46 7.62 21.37
N SER A 32 28.58 8.63 21.41
CA SER A 32 28.93 10.04 21.20
C SER A 32 29.93 10.60 22.23
N ARG A 33 30.09 9.94 23.38
CA ARG A 33 31.09 10.27 24.41
C ARG A 33 32.41 9.52 24.23
N SER A 34 32.61 8.79 23.12
CA SER A 34 33.87 8.07 22.89
C SER A 34 35.04 9.03 22.60
N GLU A 35 36.26 8.51 22.71
CA GLU A 35 37.49 9.22 22.35
C GLU A 35 37.50 9.67 20.88
N ILE A 36 36.79 8.96 19.99
CA ILE A 36 36.71 9.31 18.56
C ILE A 36 36.14 10.72 18.40
N TYR A 37 35.12 11.08 19.17
CA TYR A 37 34.46 12.37 19.05
C TYR A 37 35.09 13.46 19.92
N ARG A 38 35.73 13.08 21.03
CA ARG A 38 36.32 14.01 22.00
C ARG A 38 37.76 14.41 21.67
N GLU A 39 38.56 13.48 21.17
CA GLU A 39 40.01 13.64 21.10
C GLU A 39 40.55 13.68 19.66
N LYS A 40 39.88 13.01 18.71
CA LYS A 40 40.34 13.01 17.32
C LYS A 40 39.99 14.30 16.59
N GLU A 41 40.91 14.73 15.73
CA GLU A 41 40.67 15.81 14.77
C GLU A 41 40.00 15.23 13.51
N LEU A 42 38.68 15.34 13.46
CA LEU A 42 37.88 14.81 12.35
C LEU A 42 37.78 15.82 11.19
N TRP A 43 37.97 15.34 9.97
CA TRP A 43 37.74 16.09 8.74
C TRP A 43 36.30 16.60 8.65
N THR A 44 35.35 15.80 9.12
CA THR A 44 33.93 16.15 9.17
C THR A 44 33.67 17.36 10.08
N TYR A 45 34.38 17.50 11.21
CA TYR A 45 34.29 18.71 12.04
C TYR A 45 34.76 19.96 11.29
N GLY A 46 35.88 19.84 10.55
CA GLY A 46 36.37 20.92 9.69
C GLY A 46 35.34 21.33 8.64
N PHE A 47 34.69 20.36 8.00
CA PHE A 47 33.62 20.60 7.03
C PHE A 47 32.40 21.29 7.66
N LEU A 48 31.86 20.78 8.77
CA LEU A 48 30.70 21.36 9.44
C LEU A 48 30.95 22.80 9.83
N ARG A 49 32.13 23.06 10.38
CA ARG A 49 32.56 24.40 10.75
C ARG A 49 32.67 25.33 9.54
N ALA A 50 33.23 24.87 8.41
CA ALA A 50 33.30 25.67 7.19
C ALA A 50 31.91 25.95 6.59
N LEU A 51 30.99 24.99 6.69
CA LEU A 51 29.60 25.13 6.26
C LEU A 51 28.85 26.14 7.13
N LEU A 52 29.01 26.07 8.46
CA LEU A 52 28.43 27.05 9.39
C LEU A 52 29.01 28.45 9.15
N ASP A 53 30.32 28.56 8.97
CA ASP A 53 30.99 29.82 8.61
C ASP A 53 30.42 30.37 7.29
N TYR A 54 30.20 29.53 6.28
CA TYR A 54 29.58 29.92 5.01
C TYR A 54 28.14 30.42 5.21
N CYS A 55 27.31 29.69 5.97
CA CYS A 55 25.93 30.09 6.28
C CYS A 55 25.87 31.41 7.06
N CYS A 56 26.84 31.68 7.93
CA CYS A 56 26.93 32.92 8.70
C CYS A 56 27.52 34.08 7.89
N ARG A 57 28.36 33.80 6.90
CA ARG A 57 29.07 34.76 6.04
C ARG A 57 28.36 35.02 4.71
N ALA A 58 27.03 35.03 4.72
CA ALA A 58 26.26 35.66 3.64
C ALA A 58 26.54 37.19 3.48
N LYS A 59 27.54 37.73 4.21
CA LYS A 59 28.47 38.76 3.73
C LYS A 59 29.92 38.28 3.95
N LEU A 60 30.71 38.31 2.87
CA LEU A 60 32.01 37.67 2.66
C LEU A 60 33.18 38.11 3.58
N GLU A 61 34.29 37.35 3.42
CA GLU A 61 35.71 37.68 3.62
C GLU A 61 36.44 37.12 4.87
N ASN A 62 37.63 36.58 4.60
CA ASN A 62 38.68 36.09 5.51
C ASN A 62 38.47 34.76 6.23
N GLY A 63 38.80 33.68 5.52
CA GLY A 63 38.98 32.34 6.06
C GLY A 63 40.23 32.24 6.94
N ARG A 64 40.01 31.99 8.24
CA ARG A 64 40.95 31.35 9.15
C ARG A 64 40.19 30.34 10.01
N MET A 65 40.79 29.17 10.23
CA MET A 65 40.26 28.14 11.12
C MET A 65 40.30 28.58 12.59
N ILE A 66 39.15 28.81 13.20
CA ILE A 66 38.84 28.93 14.65
C ILE A 66 38.26 27.62 15.22
N ARG A 67 39.00 26.86 16.02
CA ARG A 67 38.49 25.66 16.72
C ARG A 67 37.14 25.97 17.41
N MET A 68 36.06 25.23 17.12
CA MET A 68 34.78 25.43 17.80
C MET A 68 34.84 24.80 19.20
N ASN A 69 34.73 25.64 20.23
CA ASN A 69 34.41 25.28 21.60
C ASN A 69 32.94 25.68 21.89
N GLU A 70 32.36 25.18 22.99
CA GLU A 70 30.96 25.46 23.43
C GLU A 70 30.56 26.95 23.35
N VAL A 71 31.55 27.85 23.44
CA VAL A 71 31.41 29.30 23.37
C VAL A 71 30.76 29.78 22.07
N THR A 72 31.08 29.17 20.92
CA THR A 72 30.60 29.67 19.62
C THR A 72 29.10 29.40 19.40
N LEU A 73 28.60 28.25 19.84
CA LEU A 73 27.18 27.91 19.72
C LEU A 73 26.32 28.69 20.74
N ASN A 74 26.83 28.82 21.97
CA ASN A 74 26.21 29.66 22.99
C ASN A 74 26.17 31.13 22.55
N SER A 75 27.20 31.62 21.84
CA SER A 75 27.19 32.97 21.28
C SER A 75 26.09 33.18 20.23
N MET A 76 25.75 32.18 19.41
CA MET A 76 24.66 32.27 18.43
C MET A 76 23.28 32.24 19.09
N LYS A 77 23.11 31.38 20.10
CA LYS A 77 21.88 31.32 20.92
C LYS A 77 21.67 32.62 21.69
N LEU A 78 22.72 33.16 22.32
CA LEU A 78 22.71 34.44 23.04
C LEU A 78 22.48 35.66 22.12
N GLN A 79 22.87 35.57 20.84
CA GLN A 79 22.67 36.63 19.85
C GLN A 79 21.33 36.53 19.10
N ASN A 80 20.44 35.60 19.49
CA ASN A 80 19.15 35.37 18.84
C ASN A 80 19.24 35.17 17.31
N LYS A 81 20.34 34.55 16.85
CA LYS A 81 20.57 34.27 15.42
C LYS A 81 19.94 32.93 15.04
N ASN A 82 19.40 32.85 13.83
CA ASN A 82 18.86 31.61 13.27
C ASN A 82 19.91 30.49 13.35
N VAL A 83 19.63 29.47 14.14
CA VAL A 83 20.49 28.28 14.25
C VAL A 83 20.18 27.37 13.06
N PRO A 84 21.15 27.02 12.21
CA PRO A 84 20.91 26.09 11.13
C PRO A 84 20.59 24.70 11.71
N PHE A 85 19.53 24.07 11.19
CA PHE A 85 19.23 22.67 11.45
C PHE A 85 19.62 21.83 10.22
N PHE A 86 19.93 20.57 10.46
CA PHE A 86 20.40 19.64 9.43
C PHE A 86 19.38 18.52 9.25
N ILE A 87 19.08 18.16 8.01
CA ILE A 87 18.22 17.01 7.71
C ILE A 87 19.10 15.89 7.14
N LEU A 88 19.10 14.73 7.79
CA LEU A 88 19.72 13.51 7.28
C LEU A 88 18.60 12.61 6.73
N ASP A 89 18.44 12.57 5.41
CA ASP A 89 17.41 11.77 4.73
C ASP A 89 17.89 10.37 4.37
N GLU A 90 16.97 9.41 4.29
CA GLU A 90 17.19 8.00 3.94
C GLU A 90 18.31 7.31 4.76
N MET A 91 18.46 7.66 6.05
CA MET A 91 19.40 7.00 6.96
C MET A 91 18.95 5.56 7.27
N SER A 92 19.58 4.56 6.64
CA SER A 92 19.32 3.13 6.91
C SER A 92 20.59 2.38 7.34
N PRO A 93 20.61 1.76 8.52
CA PRO A 93 21.69 0.87 8.96
C PRO A 93 21.46 -0.54 8.39
N LEU A 94 21.53 -0.68 7.06
CA LEU A 94 21.70 -1.99 6.42
C LEU A 94 23.03 -2.61 6.88
N SER A 95 23.17 -3.93 6.77
CA SER A 95 24.14 -4.80 7.47
C SER A 95 25.63 -4.44 7.41
N SER A 96 26.05 -3.45 6.63
CA SER A 96 27.42 -2.89 6.59
C SER A 96 27.52 -1.37 6.87
N GLY A 97 26.39 -0.69 7.10
CA GLY A 97 26.27 0.77 7.17
C GLY A 97 25.99 1.38 8.55
N THR A 98 25.83 0.56 9.60
CA THR A 98 25.51 1.03 10.97
C THR A 98 26.52 2.06 11.48
N ASN A 99 27.82 1.80 11.32
CA ASN A 99 28.88 2.73 11.73
C ASN A 99 28.83 4.05 10.96
N LEU A 100 28.58 3.99 9.65
CA LEU A 100 28.50 5.19 8.82
C LEU A 100 27.32 6.08 9.26
N ALA A 101 26.13 5.50 9.40
CA ALA A 101 24.94 6.21 9.85
C ALA A 101 25.08 6.75 11.27
N ALA A 102 25.62 5.94 12.20
CA ALA A 102 25.89 6.36 13.57
C ALA A 102 26.88 7.53 13.63
N PHE A 103 27.96 7.46 12.84
CA PHE A 103 28.96 8.53 12.76
C PHE A 103 28.36 9.82 12.19
N GLN A 104 27.70 9.73 11.03
CA GLN A 104 27.05 10.87 10.38
C GLN A 104 26.05 11.57 11.31
N ARG A 105 25.32 10.83 12.15
CA ARG A 105 24.48 11.43 13.20
C ARG A 105 25.30 12.07 14.32
N ASN A 106 26.24 11.32 14.89
CA ASN A 106 26.92 11.70 16.13
C ASN A 106 27.80 12.94 15.95
N VAL A 107 28.40 13.15 14.78
CA VAL A 107 29.19 14.37 14.51
C VAL A 107 28.38 15.66 14.65
N PHE A 108 27.08 15.68 14.27
CA PHE A 108 26.23 16.85 14.51
C PHE A 108 25.87 17.00 15.98
N ARG A 109 25.50 15.89 16.64
CA ARG A 109 25.09 15.87 18.05
C ARG A 109 26.21 16.37 18.98
N VAL A 110 27.44 15.91 18.76
CA VAL A 110 28.60 16.30 19.59
C VAL A 110 28.93 17.79 19.40
N CYS A 111 28.66 18.35 18.22
CA CYS A 111 28.76 19.79 17.99
C CYS A 111 27.58 20.60 18.55
N GLY A 112 26.60 19.97 19.21
CA GLY A 112 25.40 20.63 19.74
C GLY A 112 24.44 21.13 18.65
N LEU A 113 24.54 20.62 17.43
CA LEU A 113 23.70 21.02 16.29
C LEU A 113 22.38 20.26 16.31
N VAL A 114 21.30 20.96 15.93
CA VAL A 114 19.98 20.34 15.75
C VAL A 114 20.00 19.52 14.46
N VAL A 115 19.79 18.22 14.59
CA VAL A 115 19.72 17.29 13.47
C VAL A 115 18.37 16.58 13.46
N VAL A 116 17.67 16.68 12.33
CA VAL A 116 16.46 15.95 12.02
C VAL A 116 16.87 14.72 11.22
N ILE A 117 16.57 13.53 11.73
CA ILE A 117 16.87 12.27 11.04
C ILE A 117 15.58 11.79 10.41
N MET A 118 15.61 11.58 9.09
CA MET A 118 14.54 10.97 8.34
C MET A 118 15.04 9.60 7.88
N GLY A 119 14.32 8.56 8.25
CA GLY A 119 14.62 7.20 7.86
C GLY A 119 13.31 6.47 7.63
N THR A 120 13.28 5.62 6.60
CA THR A 120 12.18 4.67 6.44
C THR A 120 12.35 3.46 7.35
N ASP A 121 13.46 3.40 8.10
CA ASP A 121 13.94 2.20 8.75
C ASP A 121 13.78 2.30 10.28
N SER A 122 12.95 1.42 10.85
CA SER A 122 12.79 1.25 12.30
C SER A 122 14.09 0.87 13.03
N LYS A 123 15.15 0.45 12.30
CA LYS A 123 16.49 0.22 12.81
C LYS A 123 17.26 1.49 13.13
N VAL A 124 16.73 2.69 12.86
CA VAL A 124 17.32 3.94 13.38
C VAL A 124 17.49 3.89 14.91
N THR A 125 16.63 3.12 15.60
CA THR A 125 16.75 2.84 17.04
C THR A 125 17.94 1.95 17.41
N ASN A 126 18.57 1.25 16.46
CA ASN A 126 19.78 0.46 16.69
C ASN A 126 21.05 1.32 16.70
N LEU A 127 20.95 2.61 16.38
CA LEU A 127 22.09 3.52 16.43
C LEU A 127 22.45 3.93 17.88
N ILE A 128 22.17 3.09 18.89
CA ILE A 128 22.48 3.37 20.29
C ILE A 128 23.63 2.50 20.80
N PRO A 129 24.52 3.04 21.66
CA PRO A 129 25.48 2.21 22.36
C PRO A 129 24.74 1.43 23.45
N GLN A 130 24.48 0.14 23.25
CA GLN A 130 24.08 -0.71 24.38
C GLN A 130 25.30 -0.90 25.29
N THR A 131 25.41 -0.05 26.32
CA THR A 131 26.38 -0.26 27.39
C THR A 131 25.70 -0.98 28.55
N SER A 132 26.17 -2.20 28.82
CA SER A 132 25.82 -3.07 29.93
C SER A 132 26.33 -2.58 31.30
N HIS A 133 26.35 -1.26 31.55
CA HIS A 133 26.88 -0.69 32.80
C HIS A 133 25.77 0.01 33.60
N SER A 134 25.83 -0.15 34.92
CA SER A 134 24.76 -0.01 35.90
C SER A 134 24.23 1.41 36.18
N TRP A 135 24.76 2.43 35.51
CA TRP A 135 24.39 3.83 35.72
C TRP A 135 24.43 4.59 34.39
N THR A 136 23.30 4.62 33.68
CA THR A 136 23.08 5.58 32.59
C THR A 136 21.97 6.50 33.03
N ASP A 137 22.33 7.74 33.35
CA ASP A 137 21.36 8.82 33.58
C ASP A 137 20.43 8.91 32.37
N GLU A 138 19.15 9.10 32.65
CA GLU A 138 18.14 9.33 31.63
C GLU A 138 18.48 10.61 30.86
N TYR A 139 18.34 10.55 29.53
CA TYR A 139 18.49 11.74 28.69
C TYR A 139 17.56 11.69 27.50
N LEU A 140 17.15 12.89 27.05
CA LEU A 140 16.37 13.05 25.83
C LEU A 140 17.16 12.50 24.64
N TRP A 141 16.63 11.44 24.02
CA TRP A 141 17.30 10.77 22.93
C TRP A 141 16.90 11.36 21.58
N MET A 142 15.59 11.49 21.31
CA MET A 142 15.05 12.12 20.11
C MET A 142 13.63 12.65 20.32
N ALA A 143 13.26 13.64 19.51
CA ALA A 143 11.86 13.98 19.25
C ALA A 143 11.40 13.25 17.99
N ILE A 144 10.31 12.51 18.08
CA ILE A 144 9.69 11.82 16.95
C ILE A 144 8.68 12.73 16.31
N LEU A 145 8.72 12.83 14.98
CA LEU A 145 7.61 13.33 14.18
C LEU A 145 6.91 12.12 13.56
N PRO A 146 5.67 11.78 13.99
CA PRO A 146 5.07 10.51 13.60
C PRO A 146 4.68 10.41 12.14
N ARG A 147 4.37 11.57 11.55
CA ARG A 147 3.92 11.72 10.17
C ARG A 147 4.73 12.84 9.54
N PHE A 148 5.09 12.65 8.27
CA PHE A 148 5.64 13.75 7.50
C PHE A 148 4.59 14.86 7.36
N PRO A 149 4.99 16.14 7.40
CA PRO A 149 4.07 17.22 7.07
C PRO A 149 3.48 16.99 5.69
N ARG A 150 2.19 17.31 5.53
CA ARG A 150 1.51 17.23 4.24
C ARG A 150 2.29 18.05 3.20
N TYR A 151 2.30 17.54 1.97
CA TYR A 151 2.95 18.23 0.88
C TYR A 151 2.32 19.61 0.67
N GLN A 152 3.15 20.64 0.73
CA GLN A 152 2.76 21.95 0.23
C GLN A 152 2.85 21.89 -1.29
N LEU A 153 1.71 21.97 -1.95
CA LEU A 153 1.65 21.98 -3.40
C LEU A 153 2.39 23.21 -3.93
N VAL A 154 3.51 22.96 -4.62
CA VAL A 154 4.27 24.00 -5.32
C VAL A 154 4.13 23.75 -6.82
N VAL A 155 3.32 24.58 -7.46
CA VAL A 155 3.22 24.67 -8.92
C VAL A 155 4.07 25.86 -9.37
N ASN A 156 4.81 25.73 -10.46
CA ASN A 156 5.59 26.86 -10.98
C ASN A 156 4.63 27.92 -11.54
N GLU A 157 4.91 29.21 -11.38
CA GLU A 157 4.06 30.32 -11.85
C GLU A 157 3.52 30.15 -13.30
N PRO A 158 4.32 29.71 -14.30
CA PRO A 158 3.81 29.51 -15.67
C PRO A 158 2.76 28.40 -15.82
N ASP A 159 2.64 27.54 -14.81
CA ASP A 159 1.79 26.35 -14.81
C ASP A 159 0.59 26.50 -13.87
N GLU A 160 0.52 27.58 -13.08
CA GLU A 160 -0.55 27.82 -12.10
C GLU A 160 -1.91 27.95 -12.78
N GLU A 161 -2.01 28.71 -13.86
CA GLU A 161 -3.28 28.90 -14.57
C GLU A 161 -3.82 27.57 -15.14
N VAL A 162 -2.92 26.77 -15.72
CA VAL A 162 -3.25 25.44 -16.24
C VAL A 162 -3.71 24.52 -15.12
N TRP A 163 -2.98 24.51 -13.99
CA TRP A 163 -3.34 23.73 -12.82
C TRP A 163 -4.72 24.11 -12.27
N MET A 164 -4.97 25.41 -12.06
CA MET A 164 -6.24 25.91 -11.54
C MET A 164 -7.41 25.58 -12.47
N SER A 165 -7.21 25.65 -13.80
CA SER A 165 -8.21 25.22 -14.77
C SER A 165 -8.54 23.73 -14.67
N ILE A 166 -7.54 22.88 -14.43
CA ILE A 166 -7.73 21.42 -14.28
C ILE A 166 -8.47 21.13 -12.99
N VAL A 167 -8.04 21.70 -11.86
CA VAL A 167 -8.66 21.46 -10.55
C VAL A 167 -10.11 21.94 -10.51
N LYS A 168 -10.40 23.09 -11.13
CA LYS A 168 -11.77 23.60 -11.25
C LYS A 168 -12.68 22.62 -12.01
N ARG A 169 -12.13 21.94 -13.01
CA ARG A 169 -12.86 20.96 -13.82
C ARG A 169 -12.92 19.59 -13.16
N PHE A 170 -11.83 19.18 -12.51
CA PHE A 170 -11.63 17.87 -11.91
C PHE A 170 -11.14 18.01 -10.46
N PRO A 171 -12.04 18.28 -9.49
CA PRO A 171 -11.67 18.48 -8.09
C PRO A 171 -10.91 17.29 -7.47
N ILE A 172 -11.15 16.07 -7.96
CA ILE A 172 -10.43 14.86 -7.54
C ILE A 172 -8.91 14.98 -7.75
N VAL A 173 -8.44 15.72 -8.77
CA VAL A 173 -7.01 15.90 -9.05
C VAL A 173 -6.33 16.62 -7.88
N GLU A 174 -6.98 17.63 -7.31
CA GLU A 174 -6.47 18.31 -6.12
C GLU A 174 -6.57 17.41 -4.88
N TYR A 175 -7.66 16.65 -4.73
CA TYR A 175 -7.81 15.68 -3.65
C TYR A 175 -6.66 14.65 -3.65
N ILE A 176 -6.32 14.10 -4.82
CA ILE A 176 -5.21 13.16 -4.99
C ILE A 176 -3.85 13.80 -4.69
N VAL A 177 -3.69 15.13 -4.74
CA VAL A 177 -2.38 15.77 -4.48
C VAL A 177 -2.24 16.24 -3.03
N ARG A 178 -3.34 16.58 -2.36
CA ARG A 178 -3.32 17.14 -1.00
C ARG A 178 -3.21 16.10 0.11
N ASN A 179 -3.63 14.87 -0.16
CA ASN A 179 -3.64 13.80 0.83
C ASN A 179 -2.34 12.98 0.86
N PRO A 180 -1.82 12.44 -0.26
CA PRO A 180 -0.67 11.54 -0.22
C PRO A 180 0.68 12.25 -0.01
N ARG A 181 1.73 11.43 0.13
CA ARG A 181 3.10 11.87 0.43
C ARG A 181 3.68 12.77 -0.68
N GLY A 182 4.53 13.72 -0.29
CA GLY A 182 4.98 14.80 -1.18
C GLY A 182 5.73 14.39 -2.44
N ARG A 183 6.43 13.25 -2.44
CA ARG A 183 7.05 12.73 -3.67
C ARG A 183 6.02 12.25 -4.67
N PHE A 184 4.97 11.55 -4.22
CA PHE A 184 3.88 11.12 -5.08
C PHE A 184 3.12 12.34 -5.60
N ALA A 185 2.70 13.23 -4.69
CA ALA A 185 1.96 14.45 -5.02
C ALA A 185 2.69 15.32 -6.07
N ARG A 186 4.00 15.52 -5.90
CA ARG A 186 4.84 16.23 -6.87
C ARG A 186 4.88 15.52 -8.22
N LEU A 187 5.16 14.21 -8.23
CA LEU A 187 5.23 13.45 -9.48
C LEU A 187 3.90 13.45 -10.22
N PHE A 188 2.79 13.26 -9.50
CA PHE A 188 1.45 13.32 -10.05
C PHE A 188 1.15 14.68 -10.67
N THR A 189 1.43 15.77 -9.95
CA THR A 189 1.29 17.15 -10.44
C THR A 189 2.10 17.37 -11.72
N GLU A 190 3.40 17.01 -11.71
CA GLU A 190 4.28 17.11 -12.89
C GLU A 190 3.72 16.34 -14.10
N LYS A 191 3.10 15.16 -13.88
CA LYS A 191 2.54 14.33 -14.95
C LYS A 191 1.23 14.86 -15.49
N VAL A 192 0.30 15.26 -14.62
CA VAL A 192 -0.97 15.89 -15.00
C VAL A 192 -0.70 17.10 -15.90
N LEU A 193 0.17 18.02 -15.45
CA LEU A 193 0.54 19.21 -16.23
C LEU A 193 1.15 18.84 -17.60
N LYS A 194 2.01 17.82 -17.63
CA LYS A 194 2.63 17.35 -18.87
C LYS A 194 1.60 16.77 -19.85
N VAL A 195 0.65 15.98 -19.36
CA VAL A 195 -0.43 15.39 -20.17
C VAL A 195 -1.30 16.50 -20.76
N VAL A 196 -1.73 17.46 -19.94
CA VAL A 196 -2.59 18.56 -20.39
C VAL A 196 -1.89 19.45 -21.42
N LYS A 197 -0.63 19.84 -21.17
CA LYS A 197 0.15 20.65 -22.11
C LYS A 197 0.36 19.96 -23.46
N ARG A 198 0.58 18.64 -23.47
CA ARG A 198 0.68 17.85 -24.70
C ARG A 198 -0.63 17.89 -25.48
N HIS A 199 -1.76 17.67 -24.81
CA HIS A 199 -3.08 17.72 -25.44
C HIS A 199 -3.37 19.10 -26.05
N GLN A 200 -3.03 20.18 -25.33
CA GLN A 200 -3.16 21.55 -25.82
C GLN A 200 -2.29 21.83 -27.07
N ALA A 201 -1.11 21.21 -27.17
CA ALA A 201 -0.20 21.40 -28.30
C ALA A 201 -0.61 20.62 -29.56
N THR A 202 -1.26 19.46 -29.43
CA THR A 202 -1.54 18.54 -30.55
C THR A 202 -2.81 18.88 -31.35
N ILE A 203 -3.84 19.46 -30.72
CA ILE A 203 -5.18 19.54 -31.35
C ILE A 203 -5.57 20.97 -31.78
N GLY A 204 -4.74 21.97 -31.48
CA GLY A 204 -5.15 23.37 -31.60
C GLY A 204 -6.28 23.70 -30.61
N LYS A 205 -6.62 24.98 -30.47
CA LYS A 205 -7.56 25.50 -29.45
C LYS A 205 -9.03 25.00 -29.55
N LYS A 206 -9.31 23.89 -30.25
CA LYS A 206 -10.62 23.23 -30.12
C LYS A 206 -10.54 22.31 -28.92
N GLU A 207 -11.43 22.53 -27.97
CA GLU A 207 -11.65 21.74 -26.77
C GLU A 207 -11.93 20.28 -27.13
N ALA A 208 -10.89 19.49 -27.43
CA ALA A 208 -10.97 18.06 -27.24
C ALA A 208 -11.04 17.85 -25.73
N GLU A 209 -12.22 17.43 -25.30
CA GLU A 209 -12.59 17.31 -23.90
C GLU A 209 -11.67 16.28 -23.21
N ILE A 210 -10.59 16.73 -22.56
CA ILE A 210 -9.73 15.86 -21.74
C ILE A 210 -10.64 15.07 -20.81
N ARG A 211 -10.59 13.74 -20.87
CA ARG A 211 -11.40 12.87 -20.03
C ARG A 211 -10.67 12.57 -18.73
N LEU A 212 -11.39 12.57 -17.62
CA LEU A 212 -10.79 12.41 -16.29
C LEU A 212 -10.12 11.05 -16.12
N ASN A 213 -10.79 9.97 -16.53
CA ASN A 213 -10.27 8.61 -16.46
C ASN A 213 -8.94 8.46 -17.22
N GLU A 214 -8.86 8.98 -18.46
CA GLU A 214 -7.64 8.96 -19.27
C GLU A 214 -6.51 9.78 -18.62
N LEU A 215 -6.82 10.97 -18.09
CA LEU A 215 -5.86 11.80 -17.36
C LEU A 215 -5.28 11.09 -16.13
N LEU A 216 -6.14 10.47 -15.33
CA LEU A 216 -5.75 9.74 -14.12
C LEU A 216 -4.91 8.50 -14.48
N ASP A 217 -5.36 7.69 -15.44
CA ASP A 217 -4.65 6.50 -15.89
C ASP A 217 -3.26 6.84 -16.44
N ASP A 218 -3.14 7.89 -17.26
CA ASP A 218 -1.86 8.36 -17.78
C ASP A 218 -0.92 8.86 -16.68
N ALA A 219 -1.46 9.63 -15.72
CA ALA A 219 -0.69 10.14 -14.60
C ALA A 219 -0.15 8.98 -13.72
N PHE A 220 -1.01 8.03 -13.34
CA PHE A 220 -0.60 6.87 -12.53
C PHE A 220 0.39 5.97 -13.26
N ASN A 221 0.15 5.66 -14.54
CA ASN A 221 1.08 4.88 -15.34
C ASN A 221 2.46 5.54 -15.41
N ALA A 222 2.50 6.86 -15.62
CA ALA A 222 3.76 7.58 -15.72
C ALA A 222 4.52 7.73 -14.38
N ILE A 223 3.82 7.67 -13.25
CA ILE A 223 4.44 7.56 -11.91
C ILE A 223 5.01 6.15 -11.74
N HIS A 224 4.21 5.13 -12.04
CA HIS A 224 4.60 3.73 -11.93
C HIS A 224 5.89 3.42 -12.71
N SER A 225 5.97 3.81 -14.00
CA SER A 225 7.19 3.64 -14.79
C SER A 225 8.42 4.31 -14.15
N ARG A 226 8.24 5.51 -13.58
CA ARG A 226 9.35 6.24 -12.94
C ARG A 226 9.80 5.61 -11.61
N VAL A 227 8.90 4.92 -10.91
CA VAL A 227 9.23 4.15 -9.70
C VAL A 227 10.04 2.90 -10.08
N LEU A 228 9.60 2.16 -11.11
CA LEU A 228 10.28 0.96 -11.60
C LEU A 228 11.68 1.26 -12.15
N ASP A 229 11.83 2.29 -12.99
CA ASP A 229 13.12 2.68 -13.58
C ASP A 229 14.21 2.99 -12.53
N LYS A 230 13.80 3.32 -11.30
CA LYS A 230 14.71 3.67 -10.20
C LYS A 230 14.99 2.53 -9.22
N LYS A 231 14.24 1.42 -9.30
CA LYS A 231 14.28 0.33 -8.30
C LYS A 231 14.70 -1.00 -8.93
N LEU A 232 16.01 -1.18 -9.13
CA LEU A 232 16.61 -2.45 -9.58
C LEU A 232 16.77 -3.52 -8.46
N LYS A 233 16.24 -3.30 -7.24
CA LYS A 233 16.63 -4.11 -6.05
C LYS A 233 15.53 -4.31 -5.00
N PHE A 234 14.27 -4.46 -5.38
CA PHE A 234 13.22 -4.91 -4.44
C PHE A 234 12.73 -6.30 -4.83
N ASP A 235 12.42 -7.12 -3.82
CA ASP A 235 11.80 -8.43 -4.02
C ASP A 235 10.32 -8.21 -4.36
N ALA A 236 9.97 -8.42 -5.62
CA ALA A 236 8.63 -8.18 -6.14
C ALA A 236 7.56 -9.06 -5.45
N LEU A 237 7.93 -10.23 -4.93
CA LEU A 237 7.03 -11.04 -4.10
C LEU A 237 6.60 -10.25 -2.87
N TYR A 238 7.55 -9.65 -2.17
CA TYR A 238 7.30 -8.94 -0.92
C TYR A 238 6.50 -7.65 -1.13
N GLU A 239 6.75 -6.91 -2.21
CA GLU A 239 5.95 -5.71 -2.54
C GLU A 239 4.51 -6.09 -2.86
N GLN A 240 4.31 -7.18 -3.61
CA GLN A 240 2.98 -7.70 -3.91
C GLN A 240 2.27 -8.21 -2.64
N MET A 241 3.00 -8.87 -1.73
CA MET A 241 2.49 -9.24 -0.41
C MET A 241 2.03 -8.04 0.40
N VAL A 242 2.84 -6.98 0.55
CA VAL A 242 2.44 -5.80 1.31
C VAL A 242 1.19 -5.17 0.73
N ALA A 243 1.07 -5.14 -0.60
CA ALA A 243 -0.11 -4.59 -1.26
C ALA A 243 -1.35 -5.48 -1.11
N VAL A 244 -1.17 -6.80 -0.98
CA VAL A 244 -2.21 -7.80 -0.73
C VAL A 244 -2.54 -7.87 0.78
N SER A 245 -1.65 -8.30 1.67
CA SER A 245 -1.90 -8.45 3.11
C SER A 245 -2.46 -7.21 3.83
N TYR A 246 -2.35 -6.02 3.24
CA TYR A 246 -2.77 -4.74 3.83
C TYR A 246 -4.25 -4.36 3.63
N THR A 247 -5.05 -5.11 2.87
CA THR A 247 -6.38 -4.59 2.51
C THR A 247 -7.51 -4.90 3.49
N ASN A 248 -7.32 -5.60 4.60
CA ASN A 248 -8.43 -5.88 5.54
C ASN A 248 -8.63 -4.74 6.55
N VAL A 249 -9.58 -3.85 6.28
CA VAL A 249 -10.02 -2.82 7.25
C VAL A 249 -11.01 -3.44 8.25
N ARG A 250 -10.79 -3.23 9.56
CA ARG A 250 -11.72 -3.65 10.62
C ARG A 250 -12.74 -2.55 10.89
N LYS A 251 -14.02 -2.92 10.96
CA LYS A 251 -15.18 -2.01 11.08
C LYS A 251 -15.21 -1.14 12.35
N TYR A 252 -14.47 -1.52 13.40
CA TYR A 252 -14.36 -0.77 14.67
C TYR A 252 -12.99 -0.14 14.90
N ASP A 253 -12.04 -0.37 13.98
CA ASP A 253 -10.80 0.37 13.98
C ASP A 253 -11.02 1.62 13.11
N GLN A 254 -11.47 2.72 13.73
CA GLN A 254 -11.36 4.07 13.13
C GLN A 254 -9.88 4.48 12.95
N GLN A 255 -8.94 3.60 13.29
CA GLN A 255 -7.51 3.76 13.11
C GLN A 255 -7.02 2.72 12.10
N PRO A 256 -6.05 3.07 11.24
CA PRO A 256 -5.47 2.10 10.30
C PRO A 256 -4.96 0.85 11.03
N PRO A 257 -4.99 -0.34 10.37
CA PRO A 257 -4.56 -1.59 11.01
C PRO A 257 -3.13 -1.43 11.53
N LYS A 258 -2.98 -1.59 12.86
CA LYS A 258 -1.70 -1.48 13.55
C LYS A 258 -0.77 -2.55 12.98
N LYS A 259 0.37 -2.17 12.38
CA LYS A 259 1.34 -3.19 11.98
C LYS A 259 1.81 -3.91 13.23
N LYS A 260 2.00 -5.21 13.07
CA LYS A 260 2.73 -6.06 14.01
C LYS A 260 4.07 -5.46 14.43
N ALA A 261 4.49 -5.78 15.64
CA ALA A 261 5.76 -5.34 16.19
C ALA A 261 6.95 -5.77 15.31
N ARG A 262 8.04 -5.00 15.37
CA ARG A 262 9.31 -5.21 14.64
C ARG A 262 9.83 -6.67 14.65
N LEU A 263 9.51 -7.44 15.69
CA LEU A 263 9.95 -8.83 15.86
C LEU A 263 9.17 -9.83 14.98
N GLU A 264 7.98 -9.49 14.51
CA GLU A 264 7.06 -10.44 13.85
C GLU A 264 7.05 -10.36 12.32
N VAL A 265 7.46 -9.22 11.73
CA VAL A 265 7.31 -8.97 10.27
C VAL A 265 8.62 -9.09 9.50
N GLY A 266 9.74 -9.27 10.22
CA GLY A 266 11.07 -9.21 9.63
C GLY A 266 11.44 -7.77 9.22
N THR A 267 12.74 -7.51 9.12
CA THR A 267 13.22 -6.13 8.96
C THR A 267 12.87 -5.53 7.59
N SER A 268 12.95 -6.30 6.50
CA SER A 268 12.87 -5.79 5.12
C SER A 268 11.60 -5.01 4.73
N GLY A 269 10.45 -5.21 5.39
CA GLY A 269 9.19 -4.60 4.97
C GLY A 269 8.64 -3.42 5.76
N LEU A 270 9.21 -3.14 6.92
CA LEU A 270 8.99 -1.85 7.58
C LEU A 270 9.67 -0.73 6.79
N HIS A 271 10.66 -1.05 5.96
CA HIS A 271 11.62 -0.13 5.36
C HIS A 271 11.16 0.54 4.05
N GLY A 272 9.98 0.17 3.53
CA GLY A 272 9.36 0.82 2.37
C GLY A 272 8.58 2.07 2.78
N HIS A 273 8.73 3.15 2.02
CA HIS A 273 8.20 4.52 2.20
C HIS A 273 6.67 4.69 2.40
N PHE A 274 5.94 3.72 2.93
CA PHE A 274 4.47 3.73 2.98
C PHE A 274 3.89 3.76 4.40
N ALA A 275 4.66 3.47 5.45
CA ALA A 275 4.12 3.49 6.82
C ALA A 275 4.44 4.78 7.59
N ASP A 276 3.50 5.22 8.42
CA ASP A 276 3.64 6.23 9.46
C ASP A 276 3.88 5.55 10.81
N LEU A 277 4.29 6.32 11.82
CA LEU A 277 4.29 5.82 13.20
C LEU A 277 2.87 5.85 13.77
N ILE A 278 2.58 4.92 14.68
CA ILE A 278 1.27 4.87 15.35
C ILE A 278 1.03 6.07 16.27
N ASP A 279 2.11 6.77 16.66
CA ASP A 279 2.04 7.95 17.50
C ASP A 279 1.25 9.06 16.77
N GLU A 280 0.35 9.75 17.46
CA GLU A 280 -0.52 10.75 16.81
C GLU A 280 0.10 12.16 16.81
N SER A 281 0.99 12.43 17.76
CA SER A 281 1.63 13.73 17.95
C SER A 281 3.15 13.61 18.03
N PRO A 282 3.89 14.71 17.79
CA PRO A 282 5.29 14.79 18.13
C PRO A 282 5.52 14.31 19.57
N THR A 283 6.49 13.42 19.76
CA THR A 283 6.72 12.77 21.06
C THR A 283 8.20 12.74 21.36
N ASP A 284 8.56 13.19 22.55
CA ASP A 284 9.93 13.10 23.05
C ASP A 284 10.18 11.71 23.64
N ILE A 285 11.26 11.09 23.18
CA ILE A 285 11.70 9.76 23.56
C ILE A 285 12.99 9.87 24.35
N TYR A 286 12.94 9.35 25.56
CA TYR A 286 14.06 9.27 26.48
C TYR A 286 14.69 7.88 26.40
N LEU A 287 16.00 7.82 26.62
CA LEU A 287 16.74 6.55 26.76
C LEU A 287 17.17 6.40 28.21
N SER A 288 16.75 5.30 28.84
CA SER A 288 17.16 4.89 30.18
C SER A 288 17.85 3.52 30.15
N ARG A 289 18.12 2.96 31.33
CA ARG A 289 18.65 1.60 31.49
C ARG A 289 17.74 0.54 30.87
N ASP A 290 16.42 0.72 30.97
CA ASP A 290 15.42 -0.28 30.61
C ASP A 290 14.93 -0.13 29.16
N GLY A 291 15.47 0.86 28.43
CA GLY A 291 15.20 1.06 27.00
C GLY A 291 14.65 2.44 26.70
N PHE A 292 13.86 2.52 25.63
CA PHE A 292 13.17 3.75 25.22
C PHE A 292 11.85 3.88 25.97
N HIS A 293 11.52 5.09 26.39
CA HIS A 293 10.24 5.40 26.99
C HIS A 293 9.79 6.82 26.65
N LYS A 294 8.49 7.08 26.80
CA LYS A 294 7.89 8.41 26.64
C LYS A 294 7.89 9.18 27.96
N GLU A 295 7.88 10.51 27.87
CA GLU A 295 7.60 11.38 29.01
C GLU A 295 6.22 11.06 29.61
N SER A 296 6.14 10.92 30.93
CA SER A 296 4.86 10.72 31.62
C SER A 296 4.14 12.06 31.75
N PRO A 297 2.89 12.21 31.27
CA PRO A 297 2.15 13.47 31.37
C PRO A 297 1.75 13.87 32.80
N ASP A 298 1.88 12.97 33.79
CA ASP A 298 1.54 13.26 35.20
C ASP A 298 2.80 13.36 36.08
N ASP A 299 3.36 14.57 36.16
CA ASP A 299 4.50 14.94 37.02
C ASP A 299 4.07 15.19 38.49
N THR A 300 3.05 14.48 38.98
CA THR A 300 2.55 14.61 40.37
C THR A 300 2.72 13.35 41.22
N SER A 301 3.31 12.29 40.69
CA SER A 301 3.56 11.07 41.48
C SER A 301 5.02 10.97 41.94
N PRO A 302 5.30 10.71 43.24
CA PRO A 302 6.66 10.60 43.76
C PRO A 302 7.51 9.55 43.03
N SER A 303 8.81 9.86 42.89
CA SER A 303 9.86 9.26 42.06
C SER A 303 10.21 7.77 42.29
N TRP A 304 9.27 6.93 42.72
CA TRP A 304 9.52 5.52 43.03
C TRP A 304 8.52 4.56 42.35
N ILE A 305 7.56 5.07 41.58
CA ILE A 305 6.63 4.25 40.79
C ILE A 305 7.03 4.36 39.32
N GLU A 306 7.44 3.22 38.77
CA GLU A 306 7.83 2.92 37.39
C GLU A 306 6.71 3.23 36.38
N ASN A 307 6.30 4.49 36.24
CA ASN A 307 5.30 4.93 35.26
C ASN A 307 5.92 5.45 33.96
N THR A 308 7.11 4.97 33.58
CA THR A 308 7.64 5.21 32.24
C THR A 308 7.00 4.22 31.27
N SER A 309 6.13 4.71 30.39
CA SER A 309 5.53 3.84 29.37
C SER A 309 6.61 3.44 28.35
N PRO A 310 6.97 2.14 28.26
CA PRO A 310 7.98 1.70 27.31
C PRO A 310 7.55 2.04 25.89
N TRP A 311 8.47 2.60 25.11
CA TRP A 311 8.23 2.96 23.73
C TRP A 311 8.90 1.98 22.79
N GLU A 312 8.13 1.52 21.81
CA GLU A 312 8.60 0.66 20.73
C GLU A 312 8.23 1.27 19.39
N VAL A 313 9.09 1.10 18.39
CA VAL A 313 8.78 1.51 17.03
C VAL A 313 7.65 0.65 16.48
N LYS A 314 6.46 1.25 16.43
CA LYS A 314 5.26 0.66 15.82
C LYS A 314 4.82 1.57 14.69
N CYS A 315 4.52 0.96 13.55
CA CYS A 315 4.10 1.69 12.37
C CYS A 315 2.67 1.30 11.98
N SER A 316 1.97 2.20 11.31
CA SER A 316 0.69 1.95 10.64
C SER A 316 0.77 2.51 9.23
N LEU A 317 0.15 1.86 8.27
CA LEU A 317 -0.02 2.48 6.95
C LEU A 317 -1.20 3.48 7.03
N PRO A 318 -1.18 4.58 6.28
CA PRO A 318 -2.21 5.61 6.32
C PRO A 318 -3.58 5.07 5.85
N ALA A 319 -4.66 5.65 6.34
CA ALA A 319 -6.00 5.33 5.85
C ALA A 319 -6.17 5.74 4.37
N ILE A 320 -7.15 5.18 3.67
CA ILE A 320 -7.34 5.39 2.23
C ILE A 320 -7.69 6.85 1.88
N ASP A 321 -8.28 7.59 2.81
CA ASP A 321 -8.54 9.02 2.72
C ASP A 321 -7.27 9.87 2.95
N GLU A 322 -6.30 9.34 3.70
CA GLU A 322 -4.98 9.95 3.95
C GLU A 322 -3.95 9.63 2.84
N ASP A 323 -3.98 8.45 2.20
CA ASP A 323 -3.05 8.10 1.11
C ASP A 323 -3.73 7.27 0.01
N VAL A 324 -4.11 7.98 -1.06
CA VAL A 324 -4.79 7.41 -2.22
C VAL A 324 -3.76 6.81 -3.19
N LEU A 325 -3.33 5.58 -2.93
CA LEU A 325 -2.51 4.82 -3.88
C LEU A 325 -3.42 4.15 -4.93
N LEU A 326 -3.42 4.70 -6.15
CA LEU A 326 -4.20 4.23 -7.28
C LEU A 326 -3.29 3.60 -8.36
N GLY A 327 -3.82 2.55 -9.01
CA GLY A 327 -3.24 1.92 -10.20
C GLY A 327 -3.92 2.44 -11.47
N GLY A 328 -3.25 2.35 -12.63
CA GLY A 328 -3.76 2.87 -13.91
C GLY A 328 -3.98 1.80 -14.99
N LYS A 329 -4.73 2.15 -16.06
CA LYS A 329 -5.14 1.27 -17.18
C LYS A 329 -4.02 0.61 -17.95
N SER A 330 -2.91 1.31 -18.18
CA SER A 330 -1.79 0.79 -18.98
C SER A 330 -0.77 0.02 -18.14
N ARG A 331 -0.75 0.23 -16.82
CA ARG A 331 0.03 -0.53 -15.84
C ARG A 331 -0.72 -0.52 -14.51
N SER A 332 -1.50 -1.57 -14.26
CA SER A 332 -2.02 -1.85 -12.92
C SER A 332 -0.87 -1.77 -11.92
N ALA A 333 -1.15 -1.45 -10.65
CA ALA A 333 -0.20 -1.69 -9.55
C ALA A 333 0.28 -3.16 -9.49
N TYR A 334 -0.39 -4.03 -10.27
CA TYR A 334 -0.13 -5.43 -10.55
C TYR A 334 -0.11 -5.64 -12.07
N PHE A 335 0.93 -5.18 -12.77
CA PHE A 335 1.07 -5.29 -14.23
C PHE A 335 1.35 -6.70 -14.76
N GLU A 336 0.92 -7.01 -15.99
CA GLU A 336 1.12 -8.30 -16.69
C GLU A 336 2.60 -8.75 -16.82
N ASN A 337 3.55 -7.82 -16.96
CA ASN A 337 4.98 -8.16 -17.10
C ASN A 337 5.77 -8.05 -15.77
N ASP A 338 5.17 -7.49 -14.72
CA ASP A 338 5.83 -7.24 -13.42
C ASP A 338 5.14 -7.97 -12.24
N VAL A 339 3.94 -8.51 -12.44
CA VAL A 339 3.30 -9.47 -11.52
C VAL A 339 3.96 -10.80 -11.76
N HIS A 340 4.94 -11.08 -10.93
CA HIS A 340 5.60 -12.36 -10.98
C HIS A 340 4.70 -13.48 -10.45
N TYR A 341 3.66 -13.16 -9.66
CA TYR A 341 2.97 -14.16 -8.86
C TYR A 341 1.45 -13.99 -8.76
N SER A 342 0.75 -15.13 -8.75
CA SER A 342 -0.70 -15.18 -8.51
C SER A 342 -1.01 -14.85 -7.05
N THR A 343 -2.20 -14.29 -6.81
CA THR A 343 -2.69 -14.10 -5.43
C THR A 343 -2.63 -15.39 -4.62
N ARG A 344 -3.06 -16.52 -5.20
CA ARG A 344 -2.98 -17.83 -4.53
C ARG A 344 -1.56 -18.16 -4.07
N TRP A 345 -0.57 -18.06 -4.96
CA TRP A 345 0.81 -18.42 -4.61
C TRP A 345 1.35 -17.52 -3.51
N ILE A 346 1.02 -16.23 -3.54
CA ILE A 346 1.40 -15.30 -2.48
C ILE A 346 0.84 -15.75 -1.15
N PHE A 347 -0.45 -16.10 -1.06
CA PHE A 347 -1.03 -16.60 0.18
C PHE A 347 -0.39 -17.93 0.64
N GLU A 348 -0.09 -18.85 -0.29
CA GLU A 348 0.53 -20.15 0.03
C GLU A 348 1.99 -20.02 0.49
N GLU A 349 2.78 -19.15 -0.13
CA GLU A 349 4.19 -18.93 0.21
C GLU A 349 4.34 -18.17 1.54
N THR A 350 3.32 -17.40 1.91
CA THR A 350 3.43 -16.36 2.95
C THR A 350 2.62 -16.64 4.20
N ARG A 351 2.30 -17.92 4.45
CA ARG A 351 1.68 -18.51 5.66
C ARG A 351 2.25 -18.07 7.04
N LYS A 352 3.15 -17.09 7.07
CA LYS A 352 3.80 -16.45 8.22
C LYS A 352 3.18 -15.12 8.65
N HIS A 353 2.25 -14.54 7.90
CA HIS A 353 1.56 -13.32 8.32
C HIS A 353 0.23 -13.70 8.97
N ASP A 354 0.09 -13.52 10.29
CA ASP A 354 -1.24 -13.60 10.94
C ASP A 354 -2.22 -12.80 10.10
N ASP A 355 -3.16 -13.53 9.52
CA ASP A 355 -4.32 -12.96 8.90
C ASP A 355 -5.00 -12.13 9.97
N HIS A 356 -5.00 -10.81 9.80
CA HIS A 356 -5.96 -9.94 10.48
C HIS A 356 -7.34 -10.30 9.92
N GLY A 357 -7.82 -11.47 10.34
CA GLY A 357 -9.14 -11.96 10.08
C GLY A 357 -10.14 -10.98 10.65
N ASN A 358 -11.30 -10.96 10.03
CA ASN A 358 -12.46 -10.34 10.62
C ASN A 358 -12.69 -10.98 12.00
N THR A 359 -12.36 -10.28 13.08
CA THR A 359 -12.58 -10.76 14.45
C THR A 359 -14.07 -10.82 14.81
N GLU A 360 -14.94 -10.24 13.97
CA GLU A 360 -16.39 -10.41 14.04
C GLU A 360 -16.91 -11.61 13.22
N ALA A 361 -16.03 -12.39 12.58
CA ALA A 361 -16.38 -13.69 12.03
C ALA A 361 -16.41 -14.74 13.17
N PRO A 362 -17.60 -15.20 13.63
CA PRO A 362 -17.68 -16.37 14.50
C PRO A 362 -17.01 -17.56 13.79
N SER A 363 -16.03 -18.16 14.44
CA SER A 363 -15.07 -19.12 13.90
C SER A 363 -15.69 -20.35 13.23
N ASN A 364 -15.21 -20.71 12.04
CA ASN A 364 -14.52 -21.99 11.72
C ASN A 364 -14.38 -22.28 10.21
N ASP A 365 -14.92 -21.45 9.33
CA ASP A 365 -14.61 -21.56 7.89
C ASP A 365 -13.37 -20.70 7.57
N TYR A 366 -12.44 -21.30 6.82
CA TYR A 366 -11.05 -20.88 6.61
C TYR A 366 -10.89 -19.40 6.19
N ARG A 367 -10.62 -18.55 7.19
CA ARG A 367 -10.32 -17.12 7.06
C ARG A 367 -9.26 -16.78 5.99
N PRO A 368 -8.19 -17.58 5.81
CA PRO A 368 -7.16 -17.28 4.80
C PRO A 368 -7.67 -17.49 3.37
N PHE A 369 -8.49 -18.51 3.13
CA PHE A 369 -9.05 -18.82 1.80
C PHE A 369 -10.04 -17.75 1.33
N GLU A 370 -10.94 -17.30 2.22
CA GLU A 370 -11.82 -16.16 1.94
C GLU A 370 -11.04 -14.87 1.65
N ASN A 371 -9.97 -14.64 2.42
CA ASN A 371 -9.12 -13.48 2.26
C ASN A 371 -8.42 -13.52 0.88
N MET A 372 -7.85 -14.66 0.52
CA MET A 372 -7.26 -14.89 -0.80
C MET A 372 -8.25 -14.61 -1.94
N VAL A 373 -9.50 -15.07 -1.82
CA VAL A 373 -10.55 -14.82 -2.84
C VAL A 373 -10.87 -13.33 -2.95
N ALA A 374 -11.08 -12.63 -1.82
CA ALA A 374 -11.30 -11.18 -1.83
C ALA A 374 -10.13 -10.45 -2.50
N HIS A 375 -8.91 -10.88 -2.23
CA HIS A 375 -7.71 -10.35 -2.85
C HIS A 375 -7.61 -10.59 -4.34
N ALA A 376 -7.96 -11.80 -4.80
CA ALA A 376 -7.99 -12.12 -6.21
C ALA A 376 -8.99 -11.22 -6.95
N ILE A 377 -10.18 -10.98 -6.38
CA ILE A 377 -11.18 -10.04 -6.93
C ILE A 377 -10.61 -8.62 -6.99
N PHE A 378 -10.03 -8.14 -5.89
CA PHE A 378 -9.41 -6.82 -5.80
C PHE A 378 -8.32 -6.62 -6.86
N CYS A 379 -7.35 -7.54 -6.95
CA CYS A 379 -6.25 -7.48 -7.91
C CYS A 379 -6.76 -7.45 -9.35
N SER A 380 -7.72 -8.33 -9.67
CA SER A 380 -8.30 -8.43 -11.01
C SER A 380 -9.06 -7.18 -11.42
N SER A 381 -9.81 -6.57 -10.50
CA SER A 381 -10.60 -5.36 -10.74
C SER A 381 -9.77 -4.13 -11.15
N ARG A 382 -8.48 -4.10 -10.78
CA ARG A 382 -7.59 -2.95 -11.01
C ARG A 382 -6.84 -3.00 -12.33
N ARG A 383 -6.97 -4.09 -13.10
CA ARG A 383 -6.18 -4.34 -14.32
C ARG A 383 -6.48 -3.41 -15.49
N TYR A 384 -7.62 -2.70 -15.47
CA TYR A 384 -8.08 -1.84 -16.56
C TYR A 384 -8.20 -0.36 -16.16
N GLY A 385 -7.59 0.02 -15.04
CA GLY A 385 -7.51 1.41 -14.57
C GLY A 385 -8.78 1.92 -13.91
N VAL A 386 -8.81 3.22 -13.64
CA VAL A 386 -9.87 3.86 -12.82
C VAL A 386 -11.26 3.84 -13.46
N GLN A 387 -11.35 3.49 -14.74
CA GLN A 387 -12.61 3.28 -15.46
C GLN A 387 -13.27 1.93 -15.17
N GLY A 388 -12.58 1.00 -14.48
CA GLY A 388 -13.04 -0.37 -14.26
C GLY A 388 -12.79 -1.31 -15.45
N ILE A 389 -12.99 -2.60 -15.23
CA ILE A 389 -12.64 -3.69 -16.17
C ILE A 389 -13.87 -4.42 -16.73
N PRO A 390 -14.03 -4.54 -18.06
CA PRO A 390 -15.13 -5.29 -18.67
C PRO A 390 -15.19 -6.73 -18.17
N PHE A 391 -16.39 -7.30 -18.04
CA PHE A 391 -16.57 -8.67 -17.54
C PHE A 391 -15.78 -9.72 -18.33
N ASN A 392 -15.71 -9.56 -19.66
CA ASN A 392 -14.93 -10.41 -20.57
C ASN A 392 -13.43 -10.38 -20.30
N ASP A 393 -12.90 -9.26 -19.80
CA ASP A 393 -11.49 -9.15 -19.41
C ASP A 393 -11.26 -9.52 -17.95
N PHE A 394 -12.22 -9.21 -17.08
CA PHE A 394 -12.17 -9.52 -15.65
C PHE A 394 -12.02 -11.01 -15.40
N MET A 395 -12.88 -11.84 -16.01
CA MET A 395 -12.93 -13.27 -15.72
C MET A 395 -11.61 -14.00 -16.05
N PRO A 396 -11.00 -13.80 -17.23
CA PRO A 396 -9.67 -14.37 -17.51
C PRO A 396 -8.57 -13.90 -16.56
N CYS A 397 -8.58 -12.63 -16.17
CA CYS A 397 -7.62 -12.11 -15.20
C CYS A 397 -7.84 -12.71 -13.81
N PHE A 398 -9.11 -12.91 -13.44
CA PHE A 398 -9.53 -13.45 -12.15
C PHE A 398 -9.17 -14.93 -12.00
N VAL A 399 -9.37 -15.73 -13.04
CA VAL A 399 -8.86 -17.12 -13.08
C VAL A 399 -7.33 -17.16 -12.97
N GLY A 400 -6.64 -16.19 -13.57
CA GLY A 400 -5.19 -16.01 -13.45
C GLY A 400 -4.67 -15.83 -12.02
N GLU A 401 -5.48 -15.27 -11.11
CA GLU A 401 -5.09 -15.07 -9.71
C GLU A 401 -4.99 -16.37 -8.90
N PHE A 402 -5.47 -17.49 -9.47
CA PHE A 402 -5.47 -18.80 -8.83
C PHE A 402 -4.43 -19.78 -9.39
N GLN A 403 -3.53 -19.31 -10.25
CA GLN A 403 -2.42 -20.12 -10.77
C GLN A 403 -1.45 -20.54 -9.65
N ALA A 404 -0.72 -21.64 -9.86
CA ALA A 404 0.12 -22.24 -8.82
C ALA A 404 1.35 -21.40 -8.45
N LYS A 405 1.81 -20.50 -9.33
CA LYS A 405 2.95 -19.63 -9.04
C LYS A 405 2.83 -18.30 -9.73
N LYS A 406 3.02 -18.28 -11.04
CA LYS A 406 2.98 -17.04 -11.83
C LYS A 406 1.55 -16.70 -12.17
N TRP A 407 1.20 -15.43 -12.08
CA TRP A 407 -0.05 -14.94 -12.62
C TRP A 407 0.05 -14.88 -14.15
N GLU A 408 -0.99 -15.31 -14.84
CA GLU A 408 -1.17 -15.11 -16.28
C GLU A 408 -2.65 -14.93 -16.59
N LYS A 409 -2.99 -14.18 -17.65
CA LYS A 409 -4.37 -14.05 -18.11
C LYS A 409 -4.81 -15.40 -18.69
N MET A 410 -5.92 -15.95 -18.21
CA MET A 410 -6.38 -17.29 -18.56
C MET A 410 -7.66 -17.26 -19.42
N PRO A 411 -7.58 -17.37 -20.75
CA PRO A 411 -8.77 -17.43 -21.61
C PRO A 411 -9.67 -18.61 -21.22
N LEU A 412 -10.98 -18.37 -21.14
CA LEU A 412 -11.96 -19.38 -20.75
C LEU A 412 -12.19 -20.35 -21.90
N LYS A 413 -12.26 -21.66 -21.58
CA LYS A 413 -12.42 -22.72 -22.58
C LYS A 413 -13.64 -23.58 -22.24
N LEU A 414 -14.70 -23.49 -23.01
CA LEU A 414 -15.86 -24.35 -22.84
C LEU A 414 -15.53 -25.77 -23.29
N VAL A 415 -15.74 -26.73 -22.40
CA VAL A 415 -15.66 -28.16 -22.69
C VAL A 415 -16.99 -28.61 -23.30
N VAL A 416 -16.94 -29.14 -24.52
CA VAL A 416 -18.10 -29.72 -25.21
C VAL A 416 -17.97 -31.23 -25.12
N GLU A 417 -18.65 -31.84 -24.14
CA GLU A 417 -18.49 -33.27 -23.83
C GLU A 417 -18.87 -34.17 -25.00
N GLU A 418 -19.94 -33.83 -25.74
CA GLU A 418 -20.42 -34.59 -26.89
C GLU A 418 -19.40 -34.67 -28.03
N GLU A 419 -18.60 -33.62 -28.19
CA GLU A 419 -17.61 -33.50 -29.26
C GLU A 419 -16.19 -33.86 -28.79
N ASN A 420 -15.99 -34.03 -27.47
CA ASN A 420 -14.67 -34.14 -26.84
C ASN A 420 -13.71 -33.02 -27.28
N THR A 421 -14.25 -31.81 -27.48
CA THR A 421 -13.50 -30.62 -27.89
C THR A 421 -13.54 -29.55 -26.80
N THR A 422 -12.60 -28.61 -26.89
CA THR A 422 -12.64 -27.36 -26.12
C THR A 422 -12.68 -26.19 -27.09
N ARG A 423 -13.52 -25.20 -26.80
CA ARG A 423 -13.59 -23.95 -27.57
C ARG A 423 -13.37 -22.76 -26.66
N GLU A 424 -12.60 -21.78 -27.11
CA GLU A 424 -12.46 -20.52 -26.38
C GLU A 424 -13.80 -19.77 -26.38
N ILE A 425 -14.16 -19.20 -25.24
CA ILE A 425 -15.39 -18.42 -25.07
C ILE A 425 -15.10 -17.09 -24.38
N LEU A 426 -15.96 -16.10 -24.62
CA LEU A 426 -16.01 -14.89 -23.82
C LEU A 426 -16.80 -15.16 -22.54
N ALA A 427 -16.49 -14.43 -21.46
CA ALA A 427 -17.24 -14.58 -20.22
C ALA A 427 -18.72 -14.22 -20.36
N SER A 428 -19.05 -13.27 -21.22
CA SER A 428 -20.41 -12.86 -21.58
C SER A 428 -21.22 -14.00 -22.20
N ASP A 429 -20.58 -15.00 -22.81
CA ASP A 429 -21.27 -16.14 -23.40
C ASP A 429 -21.97 -16.99 -22.32
N LEU A 430 -21.47 -16.93 -21.08
CA LEU A 430 -22.10 -17.59 -19.91
C LEU A 430 -23.37 -16.87 -19.45
N LEU A 431 -23.52 -15.59 -19.80
CA LEU A 431 -24.66 -14.77 -19.42
C LEU A 431 -25.78 -14.79 -20.46
N GLN A 432 -25.55 -15.39 -21.64
CA GLN A 432 -26.54 -15.44 -22.71
C GLN A 432 -27.84 -16.10 -22.21
N GLY A 433 -28.98 -15.45 -22.45
CA GLY A 433 -30.30 -15.90 -21.97
C GLY A 433 -30.68 -15.41 -20.57
N TYR A 434 -29.73 -14.91 -19.76
CA TYR A 434 -30.02 -14.27 -18.47
C TYR A 434 -30.22 -12.76 -18.64
N SER A 435 -31.41 -12.34 -19.07
CA SER A 435 -31.67 -10.95 -19.50
C SER A 435 -31.22 -9.88 -18.49
N SER A 436 -31.47 -10.09 -17.19
CA SER A 436 -31.07 -9.13 -16.16
C SER A 436 -29.54 -9.08 -15.95
N LEU A 437 -28.86 -10.23 -15.99
CA LEU A 437 -27.39 -10.29 -15.93
C LEU A 437 -26.73 -9.68 -17.17
N VAL A 438 -27.33 -9.86 -18.35
CA VAL A 438 -26.85 -9.24 -19.58
C VAL A 438 -26.95 -7.72 -19.49
N GLU A 439 -28.07 -7.17 -19.03
CA GLU A 439 -28.19 -5.73 -18.78
C GLU A 439 -27.19 -5.25 -17.72
N LYS A 440 -27.03 -6.02 -16.64
CA LYS A 440 -26.17 -5.67 -15.51
C LYS A 440 -24.68 -5.77 -15.76
N LEU A 441 -24.20 -6.62 -16.69
CA LEU A 441 -22.77 -6.89 -16.89
C LEU A 441 -22.30 -6.82 -18.36
N SER A 442 -23.22 -6.83 -19.33
CA SER A 442 -22.88 -6.82 -20.77
C SER A 442 -23.12 -5.45 -21.42
N VAL A 443 -24.07 -4.66 -20.93
CA VAL A 443 -24.39 -3.33 -21.48
C VAL A 443 -23.78 -2.24 -20.59
N GLY A 444 -22.50 -1.94 -20.79
CA GLY A 444 -21.83 -0.75 -20.22
C GLY A 444 -21.42 -0.81 -18.75
N ASN A 445 -21.78 -1.87 -18.03
CA ASN A 445 -21.40 -2.06 -16.63
C ASN A 445 -20.14 -2.92 -16.51
N VAL A 446 -19.00 -2.25 -16.29
CA VAL A 446 -17.71 -2.88 -16.01
C VAL A 446 -17.58 -3.17 -14.51
N ILE A 447 -16.76 -4.16 -14.14
CA ILE A 447 -16.38 -4.36 -12.75
C ILE A 447 -15.60 -3.11 -12.31
N PRO A 448 -16.04 -2.41 -11.24
CA PRO A 448 -15.43 -1.15 -10.85
C PRO A 448 -13.99 -1.34 -10.35
N PHE A 449 -13.21 -0.27 -10.38
CA PHE A 449 -11.92 -0.19 -9.70
C PHE A 449 -12.15 -0.25 -8.18
N LEU A 450 -11.89 -1.41 -7.58
CA LEU A 450 -12.28 -1.67 -6.20
C LEU A 450 -11.35 -1.02 -5.17
N ALA A 451 -11.96 -0.51 -4.11
CA ALA A 451 -11.28 -0.25 -2.85
C ALA A 451 -10.72 -1.57 -2.28
N PRO A 452 -9.62 -1.49 -1.49
CA PRO A 452 -9.19 -2.57 -0.61
C PRO A 452 -10.39 -3.19 0.14
N PRO A 453 -10.48 -4.52 0.33
CA PRO A 453 -11.54 -5.15 1.14
C PRO A 453 -11.96 -4.40 2.40
N ASN A 454 -13.24 -4.04 2.51
CA ASN A 454 -13.81 -3.24 3.61
C ASN A 454 -13.32 -1.80 3.75
N ALA A 455 -12.42 -1.31 2.89
CA ALA A 455 -12.10 0.10 2.81
C ALA A 455 -13.16 0.84 2.00
N GLU A 456 -13.44 2.08 2.40
CA GLU A 456 -14.38 2.95 1.69
C GLU A 456 -13.65 4.04 0.93
N TRP A 457 -13.95 4.18 -0.37
CA TRP A 457 -13.51 5.34 -1.11
C TRP A 457 -14.09 6.62 -0.49
N PRO A 458 -13.28 7.68 -0.32
CA PRO A 458 -13.79 9.00 0.04
C PRO A 458 -14.82 9.48 -0.98
N GLU A 459 -15.80 10.25 -0.52
CA GLU A 459 -16.88 10.77 -1.39
C GLU A 459 -16.32 11.55 -2.60
N SER A 460 -15.25 12.32 -2.40
CA SER A 460 -14.54 13.05 -3.47
C SER A 460 -14.00 12.13 -4.57
N ILE A 461 -13.66 10.87 -4.25
CA ILE A 461 -13.23 9.85 -5.23
C ILE A 461 -14.46 9.28 -5.95
N LEU A 462 -15.53 8.97 -5.21
CA LEU A 462 -16.76 8.41 -5.79
C LEU A 462 -17.45 9.37 -6.77
N GLN A 463 -17.39 10.69 -6.51
CA GLN A 463 -17.90 11.72 -7.41
C GLN A 463 -17.21 11.71 -8.79
N ALA A 464 -15.96 11.25 -8.90
CA ALA A 464 -15.30 11.12 -10.21
C ALA A 464 -15.99 10.11 -11.13
N ASN A 465 -16.85 9.24 -10.58
CA ASN A 465 -17.62 8.33 -11.39
C ASN A 465 -18.68 9.03 -12.26
N GLU A 466 -19.02 10.28 -11.98
CA GLU A 466 -19.86 11.11 -12.87
C GLU A 466 -19.10 11.60 -14.11
N GLN A 467 -17.77 11.45 -14.11
CA GLN A 467 -16.86 11.99 -15.11
C GLN A 467 -16.06 10.89 -15.84
N GLY A 468 -16.62 9.68 -15.91
CA GLY A 468 -16.07 8.55 -16.69
C GLY A 468 -15.15 7.60 -15.91
N CYS A 469 -14.92 7.82 -14.61
CA CYS A 469 -14.34 6.80 -13.73
C CYS A 469 -15.40 5.80 -13.26
N ASN A 470 -14.97 4.70 -12.63
CA ASN A 470 -15.84 3.72 -12.00
C ASN A 470 -15.17 3.09 -10.77
N PHE A 471 -15.24 3.79 -9.65
CA PHE A 471 -14.81 3.35 -8.33
C PHE A 471 -15.94 2.63 -7.60
N GLY A 472 -15.62 1.51 -6.97
CA GLY A 472 -16.57 0.70 -6.20
C GLY A 472 -15.91 0.03 -5.01
N HIS A 473 -16.68 -0.76 -4.28
CA HIS A 473 -16.28 -1.32 -3.00
C HIS A 473 -16.28 -2.83 -3.03
N LEU A 474 -15.28 -3.42 -2.39
CA LEU A 474 -15.24 -4.85 -2.12
C LEU A 474 -15.55 -5.05 -0.64
N VAL A 475 -16.61 -5.76 -0.32
CA VAL A 475 -17.07 -5.91 1.05
C VAL A 475 -17.00 -7.36 1.48
N ARG A 476 -16.39 -7.58 2.63
CA ARG A 476 -16.39 -8.81 3.42
C ARG A 476 -17.29 -8.60 4.64
N PRO A 477 -18.59 -8.87 4.52
CA PRO A 477 -19.55 -8.52 5.54
C PRO A 477 -19.47 -9.44 6.76
N ASP A 478 -20.15 -9.03 7.84
CA ASP A 478 -20.34 -9.85 9.03
C ASP A 478 -21.18 -11.09 8.68
N ASN A 479 -20.90 -12.24 9.30
CA ASN A 479 -21.57 -13.52 9.01
C ASN A 479 -23.11 -13.47 9.09
N LYS A 480 -23.66 -12.53 9.87
CA LYS A 480 -25.12 -12.27 9.94
C LYS A 480 -25.73 -11.93 8.57
N LYS A 481 -24.93 -11.39 7.65
CA LYS A 481 -25.32 -11.09 6.26
C LYS A 481 -25.32 -12.33 5.35
N ARG A 482 -24.87 -13.48 5.86
CA ARG A 482 -24.92 -14.79 5.17
C ARG A 482 -24.22 -14.82 3.82
N CYS A 483 -23.21 -13.99 3.60
CA CYS A 483 -22.32 -13.97 2.42
C CYS A 483 -20.88 -13.69 2.85
N ASP A 484 -19.91 -14.14 2.06
CA ASP A 484 -18.50 -14.11 2.49
C ASP A 484 -17.78 -12.91 1.84
N VAL A 485 -18.06 -12.65 0.56
CA VAL A 485 -17.60 -11.44 -0.16
C VAL A 485 -18.68 -10.96 -1.13
N TYR A 486 -18.84 -9.66 -1.32
CA TYR A 486 -19.63 -9.12 -2.43
C TYR A 486 -19.01 -7.85 -3.01
N VAL A 487 -19.28 -7.62 -4.29
CA VAL A 487 -18.85 -6.41 -4.99
C VAL A 487 -20.00 -5.43 -5.04
N GLN A 488 -19.76 -4.18 -4.62
CA GLN A 488 -20.72 -3.10 -4.68
C GLN A 488 -20.30 -2.05 -5.70
N ASN A 489 -21.22 -1.68 -6.58
CA ASN A 489 -21.12 -0.55 -7.51
C ASN A 489 -22.19 0.51 -7.13
N LYS A 490 -22.19 1.70 -7.76
CA LYS A 490 -23.14 2.81 -7.53
C LYS A 490 -24.56 2.31 -7.22
N GLY A 491 -24.91 2.26 -5.93
CA GLY A 491 -26.16 1.69 -5.44
C GLY A 491 -25.97 0.79 -4.22
N ARG A 492 -27.08 0.24 -3.70
CA ARG A 492 -27.07 -0.72 -2.57
C ARG A 492 -27.07 -2.18 -3.01
N VAL A 493 -27.30 -2.45 -4.30
CA VAL A 493 -27.41 -3.81 -4.83
C VAL A 493 -26.04 -4.31 -5.27
N PRO A 494 -25.57 -5.46 -4.75
CA PRO A 494 -24.31 -6.04 -5.16
C PRO A 494 -24.29 -6.48 -6.63
N LEU A 495 -23.14 -6.34 -7.29
CA LEU A 495 -22.94 -6.85 -8.64
C LEU A 495 -23.02 -8.38 -8.65
N PHE A 496 -22.30 -9.01 -7.72
CA PHE A 496 -22.36 -10.44 -7.46
C PHE A 496 -21.93 -10.77 -6.04
N PHE A 497 -22.28 -11.98 -5.61
CA PHE A 497 -21.94 -12.53 -4.31
C PHE A 497 -20.91 -13.64 -4.42
N CYS A 498 -20.15 -13.86 -3.36
CA CYS A 498 -19.16 -14.93 -3.28
C CYS A 498 -19.38 -15.76 -2.02
N LYS A 499 -19.27 -17.08 -2.19
CA LYS A 499 -19.26 -18.07 -1.13
C LYS A 499 -18.02 -18.93 -1.20
N CYS A 500 -17.30 -19.02 -0.09
CA CYS A 500 -16.06 -19.75 0.02
C CYS A 500 -16.28 -21.02 0.85
N LYS A 501 -15.93 -22.16 0.26
CA LYS A 501 -16.05 -23.48 0.89
C LYS A 501 -14.72 -24.21 0.74
N TYR A 502 -13.81 -23.90 1.65
CA TYR A 502 -12.57 -24.64 1.78
C TYR A 502 -12.80 -25.85 2.66
N ARG A 503 -12.63 -27.03 2.08
CA ARG A 503 -12.84 -28.32 2.74
C ARG A 503 -12.11 -29.40 1.96
N ASP A 504 -11.77 -30.48 2.64
CA ASP A 504 -11.11 -31.60 2.00
C ASP A 504 -12.09 -32.41 1.17
N ASP A 505 -13.32 -32.61 1.61
CA ASP A 505 -14.40 -33.25 0.85
C ASP A 505 -14.87 -32.42 -0.35
N ASN A 506 -15.57 -33.08 -1.28
CA ASN A 506 -16.15 -32.40 -2.43
C ASN A 506 -17.33 -31.52 -1.97
N VAL A 507 -17.46 -30.34 -2.58
CA VAL A 507 -18.71 -29.57 -2.46
C VAL A 507 -19.77 -30.26 -3.32
N ASP A 508 -20.82 -30.75 -2.66
CA ASP A 508 -21.96 -31.45 -3.25
C ASP A 508 -23.20 -30.54 -3.41
N ILE A 509 -24.29 -31.11 -3.96
CA ILE A 509 -25.54 -30.38 -4.21
C ILE A 509 -26.17 -29.89 -2.91
N SER A 510 -26.07 -30.66 -1.83
CA SER A 510 -26.66 -30.31 -0.53
C SER A 510 -26.05 -29.02 0.02
N ILE A 511 -24.74 -28.85 -0.16
CA ILE A 511 -24.03 -27.63 0.25
C ILE A 511 -24.45 -26.43 -0.61
N ILE A 512 -24.54 -26.61 -1.93
CA ILE A 512 -24.97 -25.54 -2.84
C ILE A 512 -26.43 -25.15 -2.57
N HIS A 513 -27.31 -26.12 -2.36
CA HIS A 513 -28.69 -25.90 -1.96
C HIS A 513 -28.76 -25.07 -0.68
N GLY A 514 -27.95 -25.42 0.33
CA GLY A 514 -27.82 -24.65 1.56
C GLY A 514 -27.35 -23.21 1.34
N ILE A 515 -26.48 -22.96 0.36
CA ILE A 515 -26.03 -21.61 -0.02
C ILE A 515 -27.18 -20.82 -0.67
N ILE A 516 -27.81 -21.38 -1.70
CA ILE A 516 -28.90 -20.75 -2.46
C ILE A 516 -30.04 -20.37 -1.52
N LYS A 517 -30.49 -21.32 -0.70
CA LYS A 517 -31.56 -21.11 0.27
C LYS A 517 -31.23 -19.96 1.23
N ARG A 518 -30.02 -19.97 1.82
CA ARG A 518 -29.62 -18.96 2.82
C ARG A 518 -29.50 -17.54 2.26
N ILE A 519 -29.04 -17.40 1.01
CA ILE A 519 -28.95 -16.10 0.34
C ILE A 519 -30.34 -15.62 -0.07
N SER A 520 -31.18 -16.52 -0.59
CA SER A 520 -32.55 -16.20 -1.02
C SER A 520 -33.48 -15.84 0.14
N GLU A 521 -33.24 -16.34 1.35
CA GLU A 521 -33.97 -15.97 2.57
C GLU A 521 -33.70 -14.51 3.04
N ASN A 522 -32.77 -13.78 2.41
CA ASN A 522 -32.46 -12.40 2.77
C ASN A 522 -33.08 -11.43 1.75
N ASP A 523 -34.31 -10.99 2.01
CA ASP A 523 -35.09 -10.09 1.12
C ASP A 523 -34.38 -8.79 0.74
N ASN A 524 -33.38 -8.36 1.52
CA ASN A 524 -32.61 -7.17 1.20
C ASN A 524 -31.60 -7.39 0.05
N TRP A 525 -31.35 -8.64 -0.32
CA TRP A 525 -30.23 -9.08 -1.17
C TRP A 525 -30.75 -9.86 -2.39
N PRO A 526 -31.48 -9.21 -3.32
CA PRO A 526 -31.83 -9.85 -4.58
C PRO A 526 -30.53 -10.26 -5.29
N TRP A 527 -30.40 -11.54 -5.59
CA TRP A 527 -29.21 -12.10 -6.22
C TRP A 527 -29.55 -12.66 -7.59
N GLU A 528 -28.64 -12.46 -8.51
CA GLU A 528 -28.74 -12.94 -9.89
C GLU A 528 -27.54 -13.80 -10.26
N MET A 529 -26.39 -13.53 -9.63
CA MET A 529 -25.17 -14.30 -9.82
C MET A 529 -24.43 -14.53 -8.49
N ILE A 530 -24.05 -15.78 -8.24
CA ILE A 530 -23.22 -16.19 -7.10
C ILE A 530 -22.00 -16.93 -7.62
N PHE A 531 -20.82 -16.52 -7.16
CA PHE A 531 -19.61 -17.31 -7.26
C PHE A 531 -19.44 -18.23 -6.05
N VAL A 532 -19.20 -19.51 -6.27
CA VAL A 532 -18.89 -20.48 -5.21
C VAL A 532 -17.47 -20.98 -5.39
N PHE A 533 -16.59 -20.72 -4.42
CA PHE A 533 -15.19 -21.11 -4.44
C PHE A 533 -14.98 -22.38 -3.62
N CYS A 534 -14.33 -23.39 -4.20
CA CYS A 534 -14.05 -24.65 -3.52
C CYS A 534 -12.79 -25.32 -4.06
N ARG A 535 -12.20 -26.26 -3.30
CA ARG A 535 -11.06 -27.06 -3.78
C ARG A 535 -11.49 -28.11 -4.80
N ARG A 536 -12.65 -28.74 -4.56
CA ARG A 536 -13.21 -29.82 -5.36
C ARG A 536 -14.73 -29.70 -5.41
N PHE A 537 -15.31 -29.87 -6.59
CA PHE A 537 -16.75 -29.86 -6.81
C PHE A 537 -17.23 -31.22 -7.32
N ALA A 538 -18.26 -31.78 -6.68
CA ALA A 538 -18.93 -32.98 -7.20
C ALA A 538 -19.87 -32.59 -8.35
N THR A 539 -20.06 -33.46 -9.34
CA THR A 539 -20.99 -33.21 -10.44
C THR A 539 -22.29 -33.98 -10.22
N PHE A 540 -23.43 -33.31 -10.34
CA PHE A 540 -24.78 -33.88 -10.09
C PHE A 540 -25.85 -33.26 -11.02
N PRO A 541 -25.76 -33.44 -12.36
CA PRO A 541 -26.65 -32.76 -13.31
C PRO A 541 -28.14 -33.10 -13.12
N SER A 542 -28.44 -34.37 -12.86
CA SER A 542 -29.82 -34.86 -12.72
C SER A 542 -30.51 -34.31 -11.48
N ASP A 543 -29.80 -34.27 -10.35
CA ASP A 543 -30.34 -33.76 -9.09
C ASP A 543 -30.57 -32.24 -9.16
N TRP A 544 -29.68 -31.52 -9.85
CA TRP A 544 -29.84 -30.08 -10.06
C TRP A 544 -31.07 -29.75 -10.88
N ALA A 545 -31.24 -30.42 -12.03
CA ALA A 545 -32.37 -30.18 -12.93
C ALA A 545 -33.72 -30.47 -12.25
N ALA A 546 -33.76 -31.40 -11.29
CA ALA A 546 -34.95 -31.72 -10.53
C ALA A 546 -35.33 -30.64 -9.49
N GLU A 547 -34.35 -29.97 -8.89
CA GLU A 547 -34.57 -28.97 -7.84
C GLU A 547 -34.64 -27.52 -8.36
N TYR A 548 -33.90 -27.21 -9.42
CA TYR A 548 -33.64 -25.84 -9.86
C TYR A 548 -33.87 -25.66 -11.36
N LEU A 549 -35.12 -25.40 -11.74
CA LEU A 549 -35.52 -25.23 -13.14
C LEU A 549 -35.06 -23.91 -13.77
N SER A 550 -34.88 -22.85 -12.98
CA SER A 550 -34.52 -21.51 -13.47
C SER A 550 -33.09 -21.05 -13.12
N ILE A 551 -32.36 -21.87 -12.36
CA ILE A 551 -31.01 -21.54 -11.87
C ILE A 551 -29.98 -22.35 -12.64
N GLY A 552 -29.14 -21.69 -13.43
CA GLY A 552 -28.00 -22.34 -14.08
C GLY A 552 -26.85 -22.60 -13.12
N CYS A 553 -26.09 -23.65 -13.41
CA CYS A 553 -24.84 -23.97 -12.72
C CYS A 553 -23.74 -24.26 -13.73
N VAL A 554 -22.67 -23.47 -13.67
CA VAL A 554 -21.48 -23.66 -14.48
C VAL A 554 -20.26 -23.80 -13.59
N LYS A 555 -19.36 -24.72 -13.91
CA LYS A 555 -18.09 -24.92 -13.23
C LYS A 555 -16.95 -24.35 -14.07
N ILE A 556 -16.04 -23.63 -13.43
CA ILE A 556 -14.77 -23.16 -13.99
C ILE A 556 -13.64 -23.80 -13.18
N ASN A 557 -12.83 -24.62 -13.82
CA ASN A 557 -11.60 -25.14 -13.24
C ASN A 557 -10.51 -24.08 -13.37
N CYS A 558 -10.07 -23.52 -12.25
CA CYS A 558 -9.14 -22.40 -12.25
C CYS A 558 -7.71 -22.81 -12.61
N LYS A 559 -7.39 -24.11 -12.66
CA LYS A 559 -6.07 -24.61 -13.07
C LYS A 559 -5.84 -24.48 -14.56
N ASP A 560 -6.86 -24.74 -15.37
CA ASP A 560 -6.77 -24.83 -16.84
C ASP A 560 -7.76 -23.91 -17.57
N ALA A 561 -8.61 -23.19 -16.82
CA ALA A 561 -9.69 -22.33 -17.29
C ALA A 561 -10.78 -23.08 -18.09
N ASN A 562 -10.90 -24.39 -17.88
CA ASN A 562 -11.96 -25.18 -18.47
C ASN A 562 -13.30 -24.86 -17.83
N VAL A 563 -14.31 -24.65 -18.66
CA VAL A 563 -15.68 -24.31 -18.29
C VAL A 563 -16.58 -25.47 -18.66
N THR A 564 -17.41 -25.93 -17.73
CA THR A 564 -18.34 -27.05 -17.93
C THR A 564 -19.70 -26.68 -17.36
N TRP A 565 -20.75 -26.75 -18.18
CA TRP A 565 -22.11 -26.62 -17.70
C TRP A 565 -22.50 -27.86 -16.90
N ILE A 566 -22.91 -27.66 -15.65
CA ILE A 566 -23.49 -28.71 -14.80
C ILE A 566 -24.99 -28.79 -15.05
N HIS A 567 -25.62 -27.62 -15.16
CA HIS A 567 -26.99 -27.47 -15.59
C HIS A 567 -27.14 -26.14 -16.34
N ASN A 568 -27.67 -26.20 -17.55
CA ASN A 568 -27.99 -25.03 -18.36
C ASN A 568 -29.50 -25.02 -18.67
N PRO A 569 -30.31 -24.22 -17.98
CA PRO A 569 -31.74 -24.13 -18.23
C PRO A 569 -32.04 -23.70 -19.67
N GLU A 570 -33.24 -24.02 -20.14
CA GLU A 570 -33.77 -23.45 -21.39
C GLU A 570 -33.78 -21.91 -21.32
N ASP A 571 -33.47 -21.24 -22.43
CA ASP A 571 -33.28 -19.79 -22.48
C ASP A 571 -34.43 -18.99 -21.83
N GLN A 572 -35.67 -19.45 -22.01
CA GLN A 572 -36.89 -18.82 -21.48
C GLN A 572 -37.06 -18.93 -19.95
N ASN A 573 -36.34 -19.85 -19.30
CA ASN A 573 -36.43 -20.13 -17.88
C ASN A 573 -35.23 -19.57 -17.10
N ARG A 574 -34.25 -18.96 -17.76
CA ARG A 574 -33.00 -18.50 -17.14
C ARG A 574 -33.21 -17.24 -16.29
N GLU A 575 -33.08 -17.39 -14.98
CA GLU A 575 -33.23 -16.27 -14.03
C GLU A 575 -31.93 -15.99 -13.27
N GLN A 576 -31.26 -17.03 -12.76
CA GLN A 576 -30.12 -16.90 -11.86
C GLN A 576 -28.98 -17.83 -12.25
N LEU A 577 -27.74 -17.44 -11.94
CA LEU A 577 -26.54 -18.19 -12.32
C LEU A 577 -25.62 -18.45 -11.12
N VAL A 578 -25.27 -19.71 -10.92
CA VAL A 578 -24.21 -20.14 -9.99
C VAL A 578 -22.96 -20.46 -10.81
N ILE A 579 -21.87 -19.75 -10.53
CA ILE A 579 -20.55 -19.99 -11.11
C ILE A 579 -19.66 -20.63 -10.05
N VAL A 580 -19.35 -21.91 -10.19
CA VAL A 580 -18.46 -22.63 -9.29
C VAL A 580 -17.01 -22.44 -9.77
N MET A 581 -16.20 -21.79 -8.95
CA MET A 581 -14.76 -21.62 -9.15
C MET A 581 -14.03 -22.73 -8.40
N GLU A 582 -13.69 -23.80 -9.11
CA GLU A 582 -12.91 -24.90 -8.57
C GLU A 582 -11.43 -24.52 -8.60
N ILE A 583 -10.76 -24.54 -7.44
CA ILE A 583 -9.35 -24.20 -7.28
C ILE A 583 -8.59 -25.45 -6.78
N PRO A 584 -8.20 -26.37 -7.69
CA PRO A 584 -7.53 -27.60 -7.31
C PRO A 584 -6.21 -27.33 -6.60
N GLU A 585 -5.86 -28.22 -5.67
CA GLU A 585 -4.56 -28.25 -4.99
C GLU A 585 -4.28 -26.99 -4.14
N CYS A 586 -5.26 -26.11 -3.94
CA CYS A 586 -5.11 -24.93 -3.09
C CYS A 586 -4.87 -25.39 -1.65
N ASN A 587 -3.81 -24.87 -1.01
CA ASN A 587 -3.45 -25.24 0.36
C ASN A 587 -3.42 -24.04 1.31
N VAL A 588 -4.12 -22.95 0.97
CA VAL A 588 -4.19 -21.73 1.78
C VAL A 588 -4.91 -21.96 3.11
#